data_AF-A0A2X2BPG1-F1
#
_entry.id   AF-A0A2X2BPG1-F1
#
_cell.length_a   1.000
_cell.length_b   1.000
_cell.length_c   1.000
_cell.angle_alpha   90.00
_cell.angle_beta   90.00
_cell.angle_gamma   90.00
#
_symmetry.space_group_name_H-M   'P 1'
#
loop_
_entity.id
_entity.type
_entity.pdbx_description
1 polymer ?
#
loop_
_entity_poly.entity_id
_entity_poly.type
_entity_poly.pdbx_seq_one_letter_code
_entity_poly.pdbx_strand_id
1 'polypeptide(L)' 'MILGAICTRRCPFCDVAHGRPNAPDPQEPIKLAQTIKDMGLRYVVITSVDRDDLRDGGAQHFADCITAIREKKS' A
#
# COMPACT_ATOMS: atom_id res chain seq x y z
N MET A 1 5.12 1.83 -1.94
CA MET A 1 3.90 1.49 -2.69
C MET A 1 3.27 0.32 -1.97
N ILE A 2 2.05 0.47 -1.48
CA ILE A 2 1.36 -0.60 -0.74
C ILE A 2 0.80 -1.63 -1.73
N LEU A 3 0.41 -2.80 -1.24
CA LEU A 3 -0.16 -3.91 -2.04
C LEU A 3 0.82 -4.53 -3.06
N GLY A 4 2.11 -4.26 -2.90
CA GLY A 4 3.20 -4.84 -3.71
C GLY A 4 3.61 -4.00 -4.92
N ALA A 5 4.34 -4.64 -5.83
CA ALA A 5 4.96 -4.02 -7.01
C ALA A 5 4.47 -4.59 -8.35
N ILE A 6 3.50 -5.50 -8.32
CA ILE A 6 2.92 -6.14 -9.51
C ILE A 6 1.46 -5.73 -9.61
N CYS A 7 1.10 -5.05 -10.69
CA CYS A 7 -0.26 -4.59 -10.98
C CYS A 7 -1.04 -5.62 -11.79
N THR A 8 -2.34 -5.77 -11.50
CA THR A 8 -3.25 -6.64 -12.29
C THR A 8 -3.57 -6.05 -13.66
N ARG A 9 -3.44 -4.73 -13.82
CA ARG A 9 -3.67 -4.02 -15.09
C ARG A 9 -2.37 -3.78 -15.84
N ARG A 10 -2.46 -3.24 -17.07
CA ARG A 10 -1.30 -2.93 -17.93
C ARG A 10 -1.49 -1.59 -18.64
N CYS A 11 -1.38 -0.50 -17.90
CA CYS A 11 -1.49 0.84 -18.46
C CYS A 11 -0.27 1.12 -19.37
N PRO A 12 -0.46 1.61 -20.61
CA PRO A 12 0.63 1.73 -21.59
C PRO A 12 1.71 2.76 -21.22
N PHE A 13 1.42 3.64 -20.26
CA PHE A 13 2.31 4.68 -19.77
C PHE A 13 2.95 4.35 -18.40
N CYS A 14 2.56 3.24 -17.76
CA CYS A 14 2.97 2.92 -16.39
C CYS A 14 4.17 1.98 -16.38
N ASP A 15 5.19 2.31 -15.58
CA ASP A 15 6.43 1.54 -15.44
C ASP A 15 6.36 0.41 -14.39
N VAL A 16 5.22 0.26 -13.72
CA VAL A 16 5.01 -0.80 -12.72
C VAL A 16 4.96 -2.17 -13.40
N ALA A 17 5.55 -3.20 -12.77
CA ALA A 17 5.49 -4.55 -13.30
C ALA A 17 4.03 -5.05 -13.36
N HIS A 18 3.71 -5.88 -14.35
CA HIS A 18 2.35 -6.36 -14.59
C HIS A 18 2.30 -7.88 -14.49
N GLY A 19 1.24 -8.44 -13.90
CA GLY A 19 1.10 -9.89 -13.77
C GLY A 19 0.21 -10.30 -12.61
N ARG A 20 0.39 -11.53 -12.12
CA ARG A 20 -0.30 -12.03 -10.93
C ARG A 20 0.42 -11.53 -9.67
N PRO A 21 -0.21 -10.71 -8.83
CA PRO A 21 0.42 -10.24 -7.60
C PRO A 21 0.56 -11.36 -6.56
N ASN A 22 1.48 -11.16 -5.61
CA ASN A 22 1.53 -11.98 -4.39
C ASN A 22 0.40 -11.60 -3.42
N ALA A 23 0.16 -12.46 -2.44
CA ALA A 23 -0.73 -12.12 -1.33
C ALA A 23 -0.25 -10.83 -0.63
N PRO A 24 -1.15 -9.90 -0.27
CA PRO A 24 -0.77 -8.73 0.53
C PRO A 24 -0.11 -9.16 1.85
N ASP A 25 0.92 -8.43 2.28
CA ASP A 25 1.51 -8.64 3.61
C ASP A 25 0.57 -8.04 4.68
N PRO A 26 -0.01 -8.84 5.59
CA PRO A 26 -0.89 -8.33 6.64
C PRO A 26 -0.21 -7.35 7.61
N GLN A 27 1.14 -7.39 7.69
CA GLN A 27 1.93 -6.49 8.53
C GLN A 27 2.34 -5.20 7.82
N GLU A 28 2.02 -5.03 6.53
CA GLU A 28 2.37 -3.83 5.77
C GLU A 28 1.88 -2.52 6.43
N PRO A 29 0.64 -2.41 6.96
CA PRO A 29 0.18 -1.20 7.64
C PRO A 29 1.04 -0.79 8.83
N ILE A 30 1.41 -1.77 9.67
CA ILE A 30 2.20 -1.54 10.90
C ILE A 30 3.64 -1.17 10.54
N LYS A 31 4.26 -1.89 9.61
CA LYS A 31 5.62 -1.62 9.12
C LYS A 31 5.71 -0.25 8.45
N LEU A 32 4.72 0.12 7.64
CA LEU A 32 4.63 1.43 7.00
C LEU A 32 4.55 2.54 8.04
N ALA A 33 3.64 2.43 9.01
CA ALA A 33 3.47 3.41 10.08
C ALA A 33 4.73 3.57 10.93
N GLN A 34 5.41 2.46 11.25
CA GLN A 34 6.68 2.48 11.98
C GLN A 34 7.77 3.22 11.20
N THR A 35 7.92 2.89 9.91
CA THR A 35 8.90 3.54 9.03
C THR A 35 8.67 5.05 8.94
N ILE A 36 7.42 5.47 8.79
CA ILE A 36 7.05 6.90 8.75
C ILE A 36 7.40 7.63 10.04
N LYS A 37 7.16 6.98 11.20
CA LYS A 37 7.52 7.51 12.52
C LYS A 37 9.03 7.66 12.67
N ASP A 38 9.78 6.61 12.32
CA ASP A 38 11.24 6.57 12.45
C ASP A 38 11.92 7.61 11.56
N MET A 39 11.35 7.88 10.38
CA MET A 39 11.82 8.92 9.45
C MET A 39 11.39 10.34 9.85
N GLY A 40 10.48 10.50 10.84
CA GLY A 40 9.99 11.82 11.26
C GLY A 40 9.22 12.59 10.17
N LEU A 41 8.56 11.90 9.24
CA LEU A 41 7.89 12.53 8.10
C LEU A 41 6.61 13.25 8.54
N ARG A 42 6.49 14.53 8.18
CA ARG A 42 5.29 15.32 8.49
C ARG A 42 4.17 15.09 7.48
N TYR A 43 4.53 14.88 6.22
CA TYR A 43 3.63 14.68 5.09
C TYR A 43 4.05 13.45 4.30
N VAL A 44 3.09 12.60 3.94
CA VAL A 44 3.32 11.33 3.26
C VAL A 44 2.24 11.12 2.22
N VAL A 45 2.63 10.63 1.04
CA VAL A 45 1.71 10.16 0.00
C VAL A 45 1.74 8.63 -0.02
N ILE A 46 0.56 8.02 0.01
CA ILE A 46 0.39 6.58 -0.09
C ILE A 46 -0.21 6.28 -1.47
N THR A 47 0.38 5.32 -2.18
CA THR A 47 -0.09 4.85 -3.48
C THR A 47 0.03 3.33 -3.56
N SER A 48 -0.74 2.70 -4.43
CA SER A 48 -0.76 1.25 -4.66
C SER A 48 -0.76 0.90 -6.14
N VAL A 49 -0.59 -0.38 -6.42
CA VAL A 49 -0.98 -1.01 -7.69
C VAL A 49 -2.49 -1.32 -7.71
N ASP A 50 -3.04 -1.61 -8.89
CA ASP A 50 -4.39 -2.18 -8.99
C ASP A 50 -4.36 -3.65 -8.55
N ARG A 51 -5.37 -4.02 -7.75
CA ARG A 51 -5.56 -5.36 -7.15
C ARG A 51 -6.94 -5.92 -7.48
N ASP A 52 -7.22 -6.06 -8.77
CA ASP A 52 -8.49 -6.65 -9.25
C ASP A 52 -8.69 -8.11 -8.78
N ASP A 53 -7.65 -8.76 -8.25
CA ASP A 53 -7.69 -10.09 -7.64
C ASP A 53 -8.31 -10.11 -6.23
N LEU A 54 -8.42 -8.96 -5.57
CA LEU A 54 -9.04 -8.83 -4.25
C LEU A 54 -10.52 -8.41 -4.38
N ARG A 55 -11.37 -8.94 -3.48
CA ARG A 55 -12.82 -8.67 -3.50
C ARG A 55 -13.15 -7.17 -3.39
N ASP A 56 -12.37 -6.42 -2.62
CA ASP A 56 -12.53 -4.98 -2.37
C ASP A 56 -11.51 -4.12 -3.14
N GLY A 57 -10.72 -4.72 -4.03
CA GLY A 57 -9.65 -4.03 -4.74
C GLY A 57 -8.51 -3.52 -3.85
N GLY A 58 -8.44 -3.92 -2.58
CA GLY A 58 -7.47 -3.41 -1.59
C GLY A 58 -7.92 -2.17 -0.82
N ALA A 59 -9.19 -1.77 -0.91
CA ALA A 59 -9.73 -0.61 -0.21
C ALA A 59 -9.55 -0.67 1.32
N GLN A 60 -9.80 -1.84 1.93
CA GLN A 60 -9.61 -2.02 3.38
C GLN A 60 -8.14 -1.82 3.76
N HIS A 61 -7.22 -2.28 2.93
CA HIS A 61 -5.78 -2.17 3.20
C HIS A 61 -5.29 -0.72 3.22
N PHE A 62 -5.84 0.16 2.38
CA PHE A 62 -5.62 1.59 2.47
C PHE A 62 -6.11 2.16 3.80
N ALA A 63 -7.32 1.81 4.21
CA ALA A 63 -7.90 2.28 5.47
C ALA A 63 -7.07 1.83 6.68
N ASP A 64 -6.60 0.58 6.68
CA ASP A 64 -5.74 0.02 7.72
C ASP A 64 -4.38 0.76 7.79
N CYS A 65 -3.76 1.01 6.63
CA CYS A 65 -2.52 1.80 6.55
C CYS A 65 -2.69 3.21 7.12
N ILE A 66 -3.76 3.91 6.72
CA ILE A 66 -4.05 5.27 7.20
C ILE A 66 -4.29 5.29 8.71
N THR A 67 -5.03 4.29 9.22
CA THR A 67 -5.33 4.16 10.64
C THR A 67 -4.07 3.91 11.45
N ALA A 68 -3.25 2.94 11.06
CA ALA A 68 -1.98 2.63 11.74
C ALA A 68 -1.01 3.84 11.79
N ILE A 69 -0.93 4.62 10.70
CA ILE A 69 -0.12 5.84 10.65
C ILE A 69 -0.62 6.90 11.65
N ARG A 70 -1.94 7.08 11.75
CA ARG A 70 -2.53 8.05 12.66
C ARG A 70 -2.36 7.64 14.12
N GLU A 71 -2.49 6.35 14.43
CA GLU A 71 -2.28 5.82 15.79
C GLU A 71 -0.84 6.06 16.28
N LYS A 72 0.17 5.83 15.41
CA LYS A 72 1.58 6.04 15.78
C LYS A 72 2.03 7.50 15.85
N LYS A 73 1.24 8.43 15.31
CA LYS A 73 1.51 9.89 15.35
C LYS A 73 1.27 10.51 16.74
N SER A 74 0.64 9.76 17.65
CA SER A 74 0.46 10.15 19.07
C SER A 74 1.72 9.99 19.90
#